data_AF-A0A975G8W0-F1
#
_entry.id   AF-A0A975G8W0-F1
#
_cell.length_a   1.000
_cell.length_b   1.000
_cell.length_c   1.000
_cell.angle_alpha   90.00
_cell.angle_beta   90.00
_cell.angle_gamma   90.00
#
_symmetry.space_group_name_H-M   'P 1'
#
loop_
_entity.id
_entity.type
_entity.pdbx_description
1 polymer ?
#
loop_
_entity_poly.entity_id
_entity_poly.type
_entity_poly.pdbx_seq_one_letter_code
_entity_poly.pdbx_strand_id
1 'polypeptide(L)'
;MKPFHSFAMLAAIAAVGQAFAVDATTTPVGYESLPLTAGFNYVGLRLQSPVVVAGKLTAVTATSISDSSVNFGTLLTGTSTYILEVTNANGVTQEFLGSSASGSTITLPVDLTSKAAVNDSYKIRAAATLNSVFGASNSAGLGTGFFGPGTDLVYLPNGAGGFDQYYYDDGQATWADINANPVNGAQVAIPYSDSVILSLGAPVNLVVSGEVKTTATAYALTANSFNYTGSVYPAGSTLASAFNAALPNIDKGFFGPAGDIFYVSNGAGGFNQYYYDDGQASWADINANPVDATTISLPSGVVIYNDGAAANLVASAPASYSSL
;
A
#
# COMPACT_ATOMS: atom_id res chain seq x y z
N MET A 1 -43.80 -76.02 -15.85
CA MET A 1 -43.94 -74.55 -15.73
C MET A 1 -42.78 -74.00 -14.92
N LYS A 2 -41.91 -73.27 -15.62
CA LYS A 2 -40.93 -72.24 -15.21
C LYS A 2 -40.18 -71.93 -16.53
N PRO A 3 -39.86 -70.66 -16.86
CA PRO A 3 -38.62 -70.11 -16.27
C PRO A 3 -38.44 -68.56 -16.25
N PHE A 4 -37.27 -68.18 -15.71
CA PHE A 4 -36.38 -67.03 -16.00
C PHE A 4 -36.62 -65.59 -15.49
N HIS A 5 -35.46 -64.96 -15.27
CA HIS A 5 -35.12 -63.78 -14.47
C HIS A 5 -34.99 -62.47 -15.30
N SER A 6 -34.97 -61.34 -14.58
CA SER A 6 -34.25 -60.06 -14.84
C SER A 6 -34.85 -59.05 -15.84
N PHE A 7 -35.07 -57.80 -15.40
CA PHE A 7 -34.19 -56.65 -15.72
C PHE A 7 -34.59 -55.37 -14.94
N ALA A 8 -33.58 -54.55 -14.66
CA ALA A 8 -33.57 -53.37 -13.82
C ALA A 8 -34.17 -52.11 -14.47
N MET A 9 -34.59 -51.13 -13.66
CA MET A 9 -34.30 -49.72 -13.94
C MET A 9 -34.33 -48.89 -12.65
N LEU A 10 -33.13 -48.61 -12.14
CA LEU A 10 -32.88 -47.59 -11.12
C LEU A 10 -32.77 -46.25 -11.87
N ALA A 11 -33.77 -45.38 -11.76
CA ALA A 11 -33.69 -44.03 -12.30
C ALA A 11 -32.88 -43.15 -11.33
N ALA A 12 -31.59 -42.97 -11.63
CA ALA A 12 -30.77 -41.97 -10.97
C ALA A 12 -31.17 -40.58 -11.48
N ILE A 13 -31.76 -39.76 -10.62
CA ILE A 13 -31.94 -38.32 -10.87
C ILE A 13 -30.54 -37.70 -10.75
N ALA A 14 -29.94 -37.37 -11.89
CA ALA A 14 -28.78 -36.50 -11.95
C ALA A 14 -29.23 -35.09 -11.59
N ALA A 15 -29.08 -34.70 -10.32
CA ALA A 15 -29.07 -33.29 -9.94
C ALA A 15 -27.83 -32.66 -10.56
N VAL A 16 -28.01 -32.00 -11.71
CA VAL A 16 -26.99 -31.11 -12.28
C VAL A 16 -26.86 -29.95 -11.31
N GLY A 17 -25.89 -30.03 -10.40
CA GLY A 17 -25.47 -28.90 -9.61
C GLY A 17 -25.03 -27.80 -10.56
N GLN A 18 -25.71 -26.65 -10.49
CA GLN A 18 -25.26 -25.43 -11.14
C GLN A 18 -23.96 -25.03 -10.45
N ALA A 19 -22.83 -25.48 -10.99
CA ALA A 19 -21.55 -24.91 -10.65
C ALA A 19 -21.57 -23.48 -11.17
N PHE A 20 -21.70 -22.50 -10.27
CA PHE A 20 -21.31 -21.14 -10.60
C PHE A 20 -19.84 -21.21 -11.01
N ALA A 21 -19.57 -20.98 -12.29
CA ALA A 21 -18.24 -20.65 -12.74
C ALA A 21 -17.87 -19.34 -12.05
N VAL A 22 -17.15 -19.44 -10.94
CA VAL A 22 -16.34 -18.33 -10.45
C VAL A 22 -15.15 -18.33 -11.39
N ASP A 23 -15.04 -17.31 -12.24
CA ASP A 23 -13.79 -17.06 -12.94
C ASP A 23 -12.72 -16.86 -11.85
N ALA A 24 -11.89 -17.89 -11.64
CA ALA A 24 -10.75 -17.81 -10.75
C ALA A 24 -9.68 -16.97 -11.46
N THR A 25 -9.83 -15.65 -11.41
CA THR A 25 -8.76 -14.74 -11.82
C THR A 25 -7.76 -14.69 -10.68
N THR A 26 -6.59 -15.31 -10.87
CA THR A 26 -5.46 -15.12 -9.96
C THR A 26 -4.95 -13.69 -10.12
N THR A 27 -4.74 -12.97 -9.01
CA THR A 27 -4.09 -11.65 -9.05
C THR A 27 -2.67 -11.79 -9.62
N PRO A 28 -2.20 -10.85 -10.46
CA PRO A 28 -0.84 -10.88 -10.96
C PRO A 28 0.17 -10.82 -9.81
N VAL A 29 1.17 -11.68 -9.84
CA VAL A 29 2.27 -11.73 -8.86
C VAL A 29 3.61 -11.52 -9.54
N GLY A 30 4.57 -10.98 -8.80
CA GLY A 30 5.91 -10.77 -9.32
C GLY A 30 6.92 -10.37 -8.26
N TYR A 31 8.05 -9.86 -8.73
CA TYR A 31 9.07 -9.23 -7.91
C TYR A 31 9.56 -7.96 -8.59
N GLU A 32 10.09 -7.06 -7.78
CA GLU A 32 10.68 -5.81 -8.19
C GLU A 32 12.09 -5.72 -7.58
N SER A 33 13.06 -5.34 -8.42
CA SER A 33 14.42 -5.05 -7.98
C SER A 33 14.63 -3.54 -7.99
N LEU A 34 14.91 -2.98 -6.82
CA LEU A 34 15.13 -1.56 -6.60
C LEU A 34 16.62 -1.31 -6.36
N PRO A 35 17.37 -0.82 -7.36
CA PRO A 35 18.74 -0.40 -7.15
C PRO A 35 18.74 0.92 -6.36
N LEU A 36 19.27 0.88 -5.14
CA LEU A 36 19.39 2.02 -4.23
C LEU A 36 20.84 2.49 -4.20
N THR A 37 21.04 3.79 -4.10
CA THR A 37 22.36 4.41 -4.03
C THR A 37 22.75 4.70 -2.58
N ALA A 38 24.04 4.98 -2.33
CA ALA A 38 24.42 5.59 -1.05
C ALA A 38 23.70 6.95 -0.87
N GLY A 39 23.42 7.32 0.38
CA GLY A 39 22.61 8.48 0.74
C GLY A 39 21.14 8.13 0.97
N PHE A 40 20.26 9.13 0.83
CA PHE A 40 18.82 8.98 1.07
C PHE A 40 18.09 8.44 -0.16
N ASN A 41 17.30 7.38 0.04
CA ASN A 41 16.43 6.79 -0.97
C ASN A 41 14.99 6.78 -0.45
N TYR A 42 14.03 7.09 -1.31
CA TYR A 42 12.60 7.11 -0.99
C TYR A 42 11.94 5.93 -1.70
N VAL A 43 11.46 4.96 -0.93
CA VAL A 43 11.05 3.65 -1.43
C VAL A 43 9.61 3.36 -1.00
N GLY A 44 8.70 3.28 -1.97
CA GLY A 44 7.37 2.70 -1.75
C GLY A 44 7.34 1.21 -2.08
N LEU A 45 6.52 0.46 -1.35
CA LEU A 45 6.32 -0.97 -1.61
C LEU A 45 5.24 -1.15 -2.69
N ARG A 46 5.66 -1.53 -3.90
CA ARG A 46 4.77 -1.61 -5.08
C ARG A 46 4.20 -3.00 -5.36
N LEU A 47 4.48 -3.93 -4.46
CA LEU A 47 3.95 -5.28 -4.46
C LEU A 47 3.37 -5.57 -3.08
N GLN A 48 2.10 -5.98 -3.05
CA GLN A 48 1.33 -6.15 -1.84
C GLN A 48 1.46 -7.57 -1.28
N SER A 49 1.41 -7.69 0.04
CA SER A 49 1.25 -8.99 0.69
C SER A 49 -0.04 -9.67 0.22
N PRO A 50 -0.11 -11.01 0.19
CA PRO A 50 -1.29 -11.74 -0.27
C PRO A 50 -2.59 -11.37 0.45
N VAL A 51 -3.72 -11.55 -0.24
CA VAL A 51 -5.05 -11.34 0.37
C VAL A 51 -5.25 -12.39 1.46
N VAL A 52 -5.51 -11.94 2.69
CA VAL A 52 -5.87 -12.83 3.81
C VAL A 52 -7.34 -13.20 3.76
N VAL A 53 -8.19 -12.20 3.48
CA VAL A 53 -9.63 -12.40 3.29
C VAL A 53 -10.21 -11.30 2.40
N ALA A 54 -11.22 -11.66 1.62
CA ALA A 54 -12.02 -10.75 0.82
C ALA A 54 -13.49 -11.15 0.91
N GLY A 55 -14.39 -10.18 0.76
CA GLY A 55 -15.81 -10.43 0.94
C GLY A 55 -16.66 -9.19 0.68
N LYS A 56 -17.85 -9.19 1.28
CA LYS A 56 -18.77 -8.05 1.23
C LYS A 56 -19.20 -7.66 2.64
N LEU A 57 -19.20 -6.36 2.91
CA LEU A 57 -19.62 -5.85 4.20
C LEU A 57 -21.12 -6.11 4.42
N THR A 58 -21.47 -6.77 5.52
CA THR A 58 -22.87 -7.03 5.91
C THR A 58 -23.39 -6.00 6.91
N ALA A 59 -22.51 -5.31 7.62
CA ALA A 59 -22.83 -4.16 8.45
C ALA A 59 -21.66 -3.16 8.47
N VAL A 60 -21.98 -1.88 8.56
CA VAL A 60 -21.03 -0.78 8.74
C VAL A 60 -21.59 0.17 9.79
N THR A 61 -20.77 0.55 10.76
CA THR A 61 -21.01 1.67 11.68
C THR A 61 -19.92 2.72 11.49
N ALA A 62 -19.96 3.80 12.27
CA ALA A 62 -18.90 4.81 12.23
C ALA A 62 -17.50 4.19 12.43
N THR A 63 -17.34 3.24 13.35
CA THR A 63 -16.01 2.70 13.72
C THR A 63 -15.94 1.18 13.62
N SER A 64 -16.85 0.53 12.89
CA SER A 64 -16.80 -0.91 12.72
C SER A 64 -17.33 -1.37 11.38
N ILE A 65 -16.79 -2.49 10.92
CA ILE A 65 -17.28 -3.25 9.77
C ILE A 65 -17.54 -4.69 10.18
N SER A 66 -18.50 -5.33 9.52
CA SER A 66 -18.79 -6.75 9.72
C SER A 66 -18.97 -7.48 8.39
N ASP A 67 -18.62 -8.76 8.38
CA ASP A 67 -19.01 -9.73 7.36
C ASP A 67 -19.48 -11.00 8.09
N SER A 68 -20.79 -11.27 8.05
CA SER A 68 -21.38 -12.39 8.79
C SER A 68 -20.95 -13.77 8.27
N SER A 69 -20.30 -13.84 7.11
CA SER A 69 -19.77 -15.09 6.56
C SER A 69 -18.33 -15.37 6.99
N VAL A 70 -17.67 -14.42 7.65
CA VAL A 70 -16.25 -14.48 8.02
C VAL A 70 -16.09 -14.40 9.54
N ASN A 71 -15.13 -15.15 10.08
CA ASN A 71 -14.68 -15.00 11.47
C ASN A 71 -13.28 -14.36 11.50
N PHE A 72 -13.24 -13.03 11.51
CA PHE A 72 -12.01 -12.25 11.56
C PHE A 72 -11.16 -12.55 12.79
N GLY A 73 -11.78 -12.79 13.95
CA GLY A 73 -11.04 -13.11 15.19
C GLY A 73 -10.21 -14.40 15.11
N THR A 74 -10.53 -15.29 14.17
CA THR A 74 -9.72 -16.50 13.89
C THR A 74 -8.71 -16.34 12.77
N LEU A 75 -8.94 -15.38 11.86
CA LEU A 75 -8.10 -15.17 10.67
C LEU A 75 -6.97 -14.16 10.91
N LEU A 76 -7.21 -13.17 11.77
CA LEU A 76 -6.31 -12.04 11.98
C LEU A 76 -5.56 -12.21 13.30
N THR A 77 -4.23 -12.14 13.26
CA THR A 77 -3.37 -12.30 14.44
C THR A 77 -3.36 -11.02 15.27
N GLY A 78 -3.45 -11.15 16.60
CA GLY A 78 -3.65 -10.00 17.49
C GLY A 78 -2.60 -8.89 17.40
N THR A 79 -1.34 -9.22 17.07
CA THR A 79 -0.22 -8.26 17.10
C THR A 79 0.19 -7.73 15.73
N SER A 80 -0.42 -8.21 14.64
CA SER A 80 -0.06 -7.77 13.29
C SER A 80 -0.92 -6.60 12.86
N THR A 81 -0.33 -5.66 12.12
CA THR A 81 -1.06 -4.60 11.41
C THR A 81 -1.61 -5.16 10.10
N TYR A 82 -2.88 -4.88 9.86
CA TYR A 82 -3.61 -5.22 8.64
C TYR A 82 -4.08 -3.96 7.94
N ILE A 83 -4.21 -4.05 6.63
CA ILE A 83 -4.76 -3.01 5.77
C ILE A 83 -6.08 -3.53 5.21
N LEU A 84 -7.17 -2.87 5.58
CA LEU A 84 -8.47 -2.99 4.92
C LEU A 84 -8.46 -2.11 3.68
N GLU A 85 -8.88 -2.65 2.55
CA GLU A 85 -9.19 -1.89 1.33
C GLU A 85 -10.66 -2.10 0.97
N VAL A 86 -11.40 -0.99 0.82
CA VAL A 86 -12.77 -0.99 0.29
C VAL A 86 -12.68 -0.82 -1.23
N THR A 87 -12.76 -1.94 -1.94
CA THR A 87 -12.33 -2.04 -3.35
C THR A 87 -13.23 -1.29 -4.34
N ASN A 88 -14.48 -1.02 -3.99
CA ASN A 88 -15.42 -0.24 -4.80
C ASN A 88 -15.53 1.23 -4.35
N ALA A 89 -14.74 1.66 -3.36
CA ALA A 89 -14.73 3.03 -2.83
C ALA A 89 -13.43 3.78 -3.20
N ASN A 90 -13.04 3.77 -4.48
CA ASN A 90 -11.88 4.52 -5.01
C ASN A 90 -10.54 4.25 -4.30
N GLY A 91 -10.35 3.05 -3.75
CA GLY A 91 -9.07 2.66 -3.13
C GLY A 91 -8.85 3.20 -1.73
N VAL A 92 -9.93 3.53 -0.99
CA VAL A 92 -9.84 3.86 0.44
C VAL A 92 -9.26 2.69 1.20
N THR A 93 -8.19 2.98 1.95
CA THR A 93 -7.52 2.03 2.83
C THR A 93 -7.64 2.46 4.28
N GLN A 94 -7.61 1.48 5.19
CA GLN A 94 -7.51 1.72 6.62
C GLN A 94 -6.62 0.68 7.28
N GLU A 95 -5.65 1.15 8.05
CA GLU A 95 -4.84 0.30 8.90
C GLU A 95 -5.53 -0.01 10.22
N PHE A 96 -5.32 -1.22 10.73
CA PHE A 96 -5.81 -1.65 12.03
C PHE A 96 -4.97 -2.80 12.59
N LEU A 97 -4.94 -2.91 13.92
CA LEU A 97 -4.34 -4.07 14.58
C LEU A 97 -5.30 -5.25 14.53
N GLY A 98 -4.80 -6.46 14.28
CA GLY A 98 -5.62 -7.67 14.27
C GLY A 98 -6.32 -7.95 15.60
N SER A 99 -5.81 -7.42 16.72
CA SER A 99 -6.49 -7.44 18.04
C SER A 99 -7.83 -6.70 18.05
N SER A 100 -8.09 -5.86 17.06
CA SER A 100 -9.36 -5.14 16.89
C SER A 100 -10.44 -6.01 16.22
N ALA A 101 -10.10 -7.22 15.80
CA ALA A 101 -11.01 -8.18 15.21
C ALA A 101 -11.61 -9.11 16.28
N SER A 102 -12.94 -9.28 16.26
CA SER A 102 -13.66 -10.18 17.16
C SER A 102 -14.86 -10.79 16.44
N GLY A 103 -14.88 -12.12 16.35
CA GLY A 103 -15.89 -12.85 15.58
C GLY A 103 -15.98 -12.31 14.15
N SER A 104 -17.18 -11.88 13.75
CA SER A 104 -17.46 -11.33 12.42
C SER A 104 -17.31 -9.82 12.31
N THR A 105 -16.69 -9.15 13.28
CA THR A 105 -16.55 -7.68 13.30
C THR A 105 -15.10 -7.24 13.48
N ILE A 106 -14.75 -6.13 12.83
CA ILE A 106 -13.49 -5.40 13.05
C ILE A 106 -13.85 -4.01 13.55
N THR A 107 -13.25 -3.60 14.66
CA THR A 107 -13.30 -2.22 15.15
C THR A 107 -12.13 -1.44 14.54
N LEU A 108 -12.39 -0.25 14.02
CA LEU A 108 -11.41 0.58 13.31
C LEU A 108 -11.16 1.89 14.06
N PRO A 109 -9.95 2.45 13.99
CA PRO A 109 -9.58 3.66 14.73
C PRO A 109 -10.12 4.96 14.10
N VAL A 110 -10.80 4.87 12.95
CA VAL A 110 -11.31 6.02 12.20
C VAL A 110 -12.81 5.92 11.97
N ASP A 111 -13.41 7.07 11.68
CA ASP A 111 -14.78 7.15 11.17
C ASP A 111 -14.85 6.70 9.70
N LEU A 112 -15.80 5.83 9.40
CA LEU A 112 -16.06 5.19 8.10
C LEU A 112 -17.34 5.68 7.43
N THR A 113 -18.09 6.60 8.03
CA THR A 113 -19.43 7.02 7.59
C THR A 113 -19.47 7.48 6.12
N SER A 114 -18.36 7.99 5.59
CA SER A 114 -18.22 8.39 4.18
C SER A 114 -17.26 7.51 3.37
N LYS A 115 -16.80 6.39 3.93
CA LYS A 115 -15.70 5.57 3.40
C LYS A 115 -16.10 4.13 3.08
N ALA A 116 -17.15 3.63 3.74
CA ALA A 116 -17.66 2.28 3.54
C ALA A 116 -19.18 2.24 3.72
N ALA A 117 -19.83 1.34 3.00
CA ALA A 117 -21.25 1.07 3.07
C ALA A 117 -21.53 -0.44 3.10
N VAL A 118 -22.74 -0.81 3.52
CA VAL A 118 -23.20 -2.20 3.43
C VAL A 118 -23.22 -2.63 1.96
N ASN A 119 -22.79 -3.86 1.71
CA ASN A 119 -22.56 -4.50 0.41
C ASN A 119 -21.30 -4.04 -0.34
N ASP A 120 -20.50 -3.12 0.21
CA ASP A 120 -19.20 -2.81 -0.37
C ASP A 120 -18.29 -4.04 -0.34
N SER A 121 -17.54 -4.21 -1.43
CA SER A 121 -16.55 -5.27 -1.56
C SER A 121 -15.25 -4.86 -0.88
N TYR A 122 -14.64 -5.76 -0.13
CA TYR A 122 -13.41 -5.47 0.59
C TYR A 122 -12.32 -6.53 0.39
N LYS A 123 -11.08 -6.13 0.65
CA LYS A 123 -9.91 -7.01 0.81
C LYS A 123 -9.17 -6.64 2.09
N ILE A 124 -8.63 -7.63 2.79
CA ILE A 124 -7.74 -7.44 3.93
C ILE A 124 -6.42 -8.13 3.63
N ARG A 125 -5.32 -7.40 3.85
CA ARG A 125 -3.94 -7.88 3.72
C ARG A 125 -3.19 -7.58 5.00
N ALA A 126 -2.18 -8.38 5.32
CA ALA A 126 -1.19 -7.95 6.31
C ALA A 126 -0.37 -6.79 5.72
N ALA A 127 -0.01 -5.81 6.54
CA ALA A 127 1.02 -4.85 6.15
C ALA A 127 2.37 -5.57 6.00
N ALA A 128 3.24 -5.06 5.13
CA ALA A 128 4.62 -5.53 5.13
C ALA A 128 5.29 -5.15 6.47
N THR A 129 6.43 -5.74 6.77
CA THR A 129 7.17 -5.51 8.02
C THR A 129 8.65 -5.37 7.75
N LEU A 130 9.43 -4.88 8.72
CA LEU A 130 10.90 -4.88 8.63
C LEU A 130 11.41 -6.28 8.27
N ASN A 131 10.88 -7.33 8.92
CA ASN A 131 11.29 -8.70 8.64
C ASN A 131 10.93 -9.18 7.24
N SER A 132 9.76 -8.79 6.70
CA SER A 132 9.35 -9.25 5.36
C SER A 132 10.05 -8.50 4.24
N VAL A 133 10.46 -7.25 4.47
CA VAL A 133 11.11 -6.40 3.46
C VAL A 133 12.64 -6.55 3.51
N PHE A 134 13.22 -6.49 4.70
CA PHE A 134 14.66 -6.46 4.89
C PHE A 134 15.24 -7.78 5.44
N GLY A 135 14.37 -8.69 5.90
CA GLY A 135 14.74 -9.97 6.48
C GLY A 135 14.88 -9.92 8.00
N ALA A 136 14.49 -10.99 8.67
CA ALA A 136 14.64 -11.13 10.13
C ALA A 136 16.11 -11.10 10.59
N SER A 137 17.03 -11.44 9.69
CA SER A 137 18.49 -11.39 9.91
C SER A 137 19.19 -10.46 8.91
N ASN A 138 18.51 -9.40 8.47
CA ASN A 138 19.02 -8.42 7.52
C ASN A 138 19.52 -9.04 6.19
N SER A 139 18.72 -9.94 5.62
CA SER A 139 19.04 -10.58 4.32
C SER A 139 19.02 -9.61 3.14
N ALA A 140 18.45 -8.40 3.30
CA ALA A 140 18.56 -7.33 2.32
C ALA A 140 19.94 -6.68 2.28
N GLY A 141 20.81 -6.96 3.26
CA GLY A 141 22.21 -6.53 3.24
C GLY A 141 22.42 -5.06 3.58
N LEU A 142 21.59 -4.48 4.47
CA LEU A 142 21.83 -3.14 4.99
C LEU A 142 23.10 -3.15 5.86
N GLY A 143 23.84 -2.04 5.87
CA GLY A 143 24.92 -1.81 6.84
C GLY A 143 24.43 -1.92 8.28
N THR A 144 25.16 -2.65 9.12
CA THR A 144 24.75 -2.93 10.49
C THR A 144 25.40 -1.97 11.49
N GLY A 145 24.75 -1.85 12.64
CA GLY A 145 25.31 -1.22 13.85
C GLY A 145 25.83 -2.25 14.84
N PHE A 146 26.48 -1.81 15.92
CA PHE A 146 26.92 -2.67 17.02
C PHE A 146 26.64 -1.97 18.36
N PHE A 147 25.58 -2.40 19.06
CA PHE A 147 25.05 -1.74 20.27
C PHE A 147 24.75 -0.23 20.08
N GLY A 148 24.45 0.17 18.85
CA GLY A 148 24.17 1.54 18.44
C GLY A 148 23.98 1.60 16.91
N PRO A 149 23.45 2.71 16.36
CA PRO A 149 23.14 2.82 14.95
C PRO A 149 24.40 2.69 14.07
N GLY A 150 24.25 1.96 12.97
CA GLY A 150 25.27 1.80 11.95
C GLY A 150 25.25 2.91 10.91
N THR A 151 25.77 2.59 9.71
CA THR A 151 25.73 3.51 8.57
C THR A 151 24.37 3.57 7.90
N ASP A 152 23.56 2.52 8.06
CA ASP A 152 22.29 2.39 7.35
C ASP A 152 21.12 2.48 8.33
N LEU A 153 20.14 3.31 7.98
CA LEU A 153 18.97 3.60 8.79
C LEU A 153 17.69 3.51 7.95
N VAL A 154 16.67 2.91 8.54
CA VAL A 154 15.31 2.81 8.00
C VAL A 154 14.44 3.82 8.74
N TYR A 155 13.84 4.76 8.02
CA TYR A 155 12.92 5.74 8.56
C TYR A 155 11.51 5.41 8.08
N LEU A 156 10.61 5.18 9.02
CA LEU A 156 9.20 4.93 8.77
C LEU A 156 8.38 6.14 9.26
N PRO A 157 7.52 6.74 8.42
CA PRO A 157 6.63 7.79 8.87
C PRO A 157 5.80 7.32 10.07
N ASN A 158 5.72 8.14 11.12
CA ASN A 158 5.01 7.77 12.35
C ASN A 158 3.58 8.32 12.45
N GLY A 159 3.07 8.91 11.35
CA GLY A 159 1.74 9.54 11.28
C GLY A 159 1.60 10.86 12.05
N ALA A 160 2.64 11.31 12.76
CA ALA A 160 2.66 12.58 13.51
C ALA A 160 3.57 13.64 12.87
N GLY A 161 3.90 13.48 11.59
CA GLY A 161 4.82 14.36 10.85
C GLY A 161 6.31 14.10 11.12
N GLY A 162 6.64 13.00 11.83
CA GLY A 162 8.00 12.56 12.10
C GLY A 162 8.27 11.14 11.60
N PHE A 163 9.38 10.58 12.06
CA PHE A 163 9.82 9.24 11.69
C PHE A 163 10.21 8.42 12.91
N ASP A 164 9.80 7.16 12.92
CA ASP A 164 10.45 6.14 13.71
C ASP A 164 11.66 5.63 12.92
N GLN A 165 12.77 5.43 13.63
CA GLN A 165 14.06 5.10 13.04
C GLN A 165 14.52 3.74 13.53
N TYR A 166 14.93 2.89 12.59
CA TYR A 166 15.35 1.52 12.84
C TYR A 166 16.67 1.20 12.15
N TYR A 167 17.40 0.25 12.72
CA TYR A 167 18.59 -0.34 12.13
C TYR A 167 18.72 -1.80 12.56
N TYR A 168 19.58 -2.56 11.88
CA TYR A 168 19.93 -3.91 12.32
C TYR A 168 21.18 -3.88 13.20
N ASP A 169 21.06 -4.32 14.45
CA ASP A 169 22.13 -4.39 15.43
C ASP A 169 22.79 -5.76 15.37
N ASP A 170 24.05 -5.82 14.93
CA ASP A 170 24.82 -7.06 14.86
C ASP A 170 25.33 -7.52 16.24
N GLY A 171 25.44 -6.59 17.20
CA GLY A 171 25.81 -6.92 18.58
C GLY A 171 24.72 -7.75 19.30
N GLN A 172 23.46 -7.56 18.89
CA GLN A 172 22.30 -8.29 19.43
C GLN A 172 21.65 -9.24 18.41
N ALA A 173 22.08 -9.20 17.15
CA ALA A 173 21.50 -9.92 16.01
C ALA A 173 19.98 -9.72 15.88
N THR A 174 19.51 -8.46 15.97
CA THR A 174 18.09 -8.10 15.88
C THR A 174 17.91 -6.70 15.30
N TRP A 175 16.70 -6.43 14.82
CA TRP A 175 16.24 -5.05 14.60
C TRP A 175 16.21 -4.28 15.92
N ALA A 176 16.63 -3.03 15.89
CA ALA A 176 16.61 -2.09 17.00
C ALA A 176 16.06 -0.73 16.57
N ASP A 177 15.50 0.02 17.51
CA ASP A 177 15.22 1.45 17.33
C ASP A 177 16.52 2.27 17.42
N ILE A 178 16.46 3.56 17.08
CA ILE A 178 17.63 4.47 17.11
C ILE A 178 18.33 4.57 18.48
N ASN A 179 17.64 4.22 19.57
CA ASN A 179 18.17 4.24 20.93
C ASN A 179 18.77 2.89 21.36
N ALA A 180 18.98 1.97 20.42
CA ALA A 180 19.49 0.62 20.62
C ALA A 180 18.58 -0.32 21.41
N ASN A 181 17.28 -0.01 21.51
CA ASN A 181 16.32 -0.94 22.09
C ASN A 181 15.94 -2.00 21.05
N PRO A 182 16.03 -3.30 21.37
CA PRO A 182 15.53 -4.35 20.50
C PRO A 182 14.05 -4.17 20.17
N VAL A 183 13.70 -4.33 18.90
CA VAL A 183 12.32 -4.32 18.43
C VAL A 183 12.00 -5.63 17.72
N ASN A 184 10.73 -6.04 17.80
CA ASN A 184 10.27 -7.18 17.01
C ASN A 184 10.00 -6.72 15.57
N GLY A 185 10.96 -6.96 14.68
CA GLY A 185 10.85 -6.59 13.27
C GLY A 185 9.67 -7.22 12.51
N ALA A 186 9.01 -8.25 13.05
CA ALA A 186 7.76 -8.81 12.50
C ALA A 186 6.50 -8.04 12.93
N GLN A 187 6.63 -7.07 13.84
CA GLN A 187 5.54 -6.23 14.34
C GLN A 187 5.68 -4.76 13.91
N VAL A 188 6.86 -4.35 13.44
CA VAL A 188 7.06 -3.02 12.83
C VAL A 188 6.51 -3.05 11.42
N ALA A 189 5.33 -2.46 11.23
CA ALA A 189 4.60 -2.44 9.97
C ALA A 189 5.12 -1.38 9.00
N ILE A 190 5.01 -1.68 7.71
CA ILE A 190 5.33 -0.79 6.59
C ILE A 190 4.11 -0.81 5.66
N PRO A 191 3.19 0.16 5.79
CA PRO A 191 2.05 0.29 4.90
C PRO A 191 2.50 0.56 3.46
N TYR A 192 1.84 -0.06 2.48
CA TYR A 192 2.24 0.12 1.07
C TYR A 192 1.90 1.52 0.52
N SER A 193 0.97 2.23 1.16
CA SER A 193 0.63 3.62 0.85
C SER A 193 1.76 4.59 1.20
N ASP A 194 2.64 4.17 2.10
CA ASP A 194 3.70 5.00 2.64
C ASP A 194 5.02 4.67 1.95
N SER A 195 5.92 5.65 1.91
CA SER A 195 7.30 5.41 1.52
C SER A 195 8.20 5.28 2.74
N VAL A 196 9.09 4.30 2.68
CA VAL A 196 10.23 4.15 3.58
C VAL A 196 11.36 5.06 3.09
N ILE A 197 12.02 5.76 4.00
CA ILE A 197 13.29 6.43 3.66
C ILE A 197 14.43 5.54 4.13
N LEU A 198 15.38 5.27 3.24
CA LEU A 198 16.59 4.53 3.55
C LEU A 198 17.79 5.47 3.44
N SER A 199 18.47 5.71 4.55
CA SER A 199 19.81 6.32 4.55
C SER A 199 20.81 5.18 4.45
N LEU A 200 21.59 5.13 3.37
CA LEU A 200 22.52 4.02 3.12
C LEU A 200 23.97 4.53 3.04
N GLY A 201 24.89 3.81 3.68
CA GLY A 201 26.32 4.05 3.56
C GLY A 201 26.92 3.52 2.25
N ALA A 202 26.26 2.54 1.62
CA ALA A 202 26.66 1.95 0.34
C ALA A 202 25.43 1.58 -0.50
N PRO A 203 25.56 1.40 -1.82
CA PRO A 203 24.46 0.93 -2.67
C PRO A 203 23.93 -0.43 -2.23
N VAL A 204 22.60 -0.59 -2.26
CA VAL A 204 21.87 -1.83 -1.93
C VAL A 204 20.89 -2.13 -3.06
N ASN A 205 20.70 -3.40 -3.40
CA ASN A 205 19.65 -3.81 -4.33
C ASN A 205 18.51 -4.48 -3.57
N LEU A 206 17.47 -3.72 -3.26
CA LEU A 206 16.32 -4.21 -2.52
C LEU A 206 15.40 -5.01 -3.44
N VAL A 207 15.02 -6.22 -3.02
CA VAL A 207 14.07 -7.05 -3.77
C VAL A 207 12.78 -7.17 -2.97
N VAL A 208 11.68 -6.75 -3.58
CA VAL A 208 10.33 -6.90 -3.02
C VAL A 208 9.54 -7.85 -3.91
N SER A 209 8.67 -8.67 -3.33
CA SER A 209 7.80 -9.59 -4.08
C SER A 209 6.39 -9.57 -3.51
N GLY A 210 5.41 -9.91 -4.34
CA GLY A 210 4.00 -9.90 -3.93
C GLY A 210 3.04 -9.76 -5.09
N GLU A 211 1.81 -9.37 -4.76
CA GLU A 211 0.73 -9.13 -5.71
C GLU A 211 0.78 -7.69 -6.26
N VAL A 212 0.53 -7.54 -7.55
CA VAL A 212 0.38 -6.23 -8.18
C VAL A 212 -1.01 -5.68 -7.88
N LYS A 213 -1.07 -4.46 -7.34
CA LYS A 213 -2.34 -3.74 -7.19
C LYS A 213 -2.79 -3.22 -8.56
N THR A 214 -4.03 -3.52 -8.95
CA THR A 214 -4.64 -3.10 -10.23
C THR A 214 -5.73 -2.03 -10.07
N THR A 215 -6.04 -1.67 -8.84
CA THR A 215 -7.06 -0.66 -8.48
C THR A 215 -6.40 0.62 -7.99
N ALA A 216 -7.15 1.73 -7.99
CA ALA A 216 -6.71 3.01 -7.45
C ALA A 216 -6.28 2.90 -5.96
N THR A 217 -5.45 3.84 -5.51
CA THR A 217 -5.03 3.97 -4.10
C THR A 217 -5.35 5.38 -3.63
N ALA A 218 -6.01 5.53 -2.48
CA ALA A 218 -6.19 6.82 -1.83
C ALA A 218 -5.09 7.04 -0.77
N TYR A 219 -4.37 8.15 -0.87
CA TYR A 219 -3.44 8.61 0.15
C TYR A 219 -4.13 9.59 1.09
N ALA A 220 -4.08 9.32 2.39
CA ALA A 220 -4.55 10.25 3.40
C ALA A 220 -3.48 11.32 3.64
N LEU A 221 -3.58 12.45 2.95
CA LEU A 221 -2.65 13.56 3.10
C LEU A 221 -2.98 14.37 4.36
N THR A 222 -1.95 14.61 5.15
CA THR A 222 -2.01 15.53 6.30
C THR A 222 -1.88 16.97 5.80
N ALA A 223 -2.61 17.88 6.44
CA ALA A 223 -2.64 19.30 6.09
C ALA A 223 -1.30 20.00 6.40
N ASN A 224 -0.86 20.90 5.52
CA ASN A 224 0.32 21.75 5.71
C ASN A 224 1.59 20.95 6.08
N SER A 225 1.80 19.80 5.44
CA SER A 225 2.92 18.90 5.78
C SER A 225 3.43 18.11 4.59
N PHE A 226 4.65 17.58 4.74
CA PHE A 226 5.20 16.58 3.84
C PHE A 226 4.57 15.21 4.10
N ASN A 227 4.08 14.58 3.05
CA ASN A 227 3.49 13.25 3.05
C ASN A 227 4.39 12.33 2.22
N TYR A 228 4.86 11.25 2.83
CA TYR A 228 5.83 10.33 2.25
C TYR A 228 5.10 9.11 1.71
N THR A 229 4.79 9.13 0.41
CA THR A 229 3.87 8.18 -0.22
C THR A 229 4.58 7.17 -1.11
N GLY A 230 4.16 5.91 -1.07
CA GLY A 230 4.57 4.91 -2.05
C GLY A 230 3.74 5.07 -3.33
N SER A 231 4.33 4.94 -4.52
CA SER A 231 3.58 5.07 -5.79
C SER A 231 2.73 3.84 -6.14
N VAL A 232 2.86 2.76 -5.37
CA VAL A 232 2.08 1.50 -5.38
C VAL A 232 2.13 0.66 -6.67
N TYR A 233 2.34 1.25 -7.84
CA TYR A 233 2.32 0.56 -9.13
C TYR A 233 3.74 0.39 -9.70
N PRO A 234 4.21 -0.84 -9.94
CA PRO A 234 5.61 -1.11 -10.26
C PRO A 234 6.06 -0.60 -11.64
N ALA A 235 5.13 -0.39 -12.57
CA ALA A 235 5.45 0.04 -13.93
C ALA A 235 4.33 0.88 -14.57
N GLY A 236 4.70 1.85 -15.41
CA GLY A 236 3.76 2.60 -16.26
C GLY A 236 3.07 3.80 -15.60
N SER A 237 3.38 4.09 -14.33
CA SER A 237 2.88 5.29 -13.65
C SER A 237 3.65 6.53 -14.04
N THR A 238 2.92 7.58 -14.39
CA THR A 238 3.43 8.92 -14.65
C THR A 238 2.66 9.91 -13.80
N LEU A 239 3.18 11.13 -13.65
CA LEU A 239 2.49 12.19 -12.91
C LEU A 239 1.07 12.40 -13.44
N ALA A 240 0.91 12.43 -14.76
CA ALA A 240 -0.39 12.55 -15.41
C ALA A 240 -1.30 11.33 -15.17
N SER A 241 -0.79 10.10 -15.38
CA SER A 241 -1.63 8.91 -15.29
C SER A 241 -2.09 8.64 -13.85
N ALA A 242 -1.28 9.00 -12.85
CA ALA A 242 -1.64 8.86 -11.45
C ALA A 242 -2.63 9.93 -10.98
N PHE A 243 -2.37 11.22 -11.26
CA PHE A 243 -3.00 12.31 -10.51
C PHE A 243 -3.94 13.24 -11.31
N ASN A 244 -4.02 13.14 -12.64
CA ASN A 244 -4.93 14.01 -13.41
C ASN A 244 -6.40 13.85 -13.03
N ALA A 245 -6.82 12.63 -12.68
CA ALA A 245 -8.18 12.38 -12.21
C ALA A 245 -8.46 12.99 -10.82
N ALA A 246 -7.41 13.31 -10.06
CA ALA A 246 -7.50 13.84 -8.71
C ALA A 246 -7.27 15.36 -8.61
N LEU A 247 -7.10 16.06 -9.74
CA LEU A 247 -6.96 17.53 -9.78
C LEU A 247 -8.02 18.32 -9.01
N PRO A 248 -9.29 17.87 -8.88
CA PRO A 248 -10.27 18.55 -8.02
C PRO A 248 -9.92 18.52 -6.52
N ASN A 249 -9.04 17.60 -6.09
CA ASN A 249 -8.65 17.39 -4.70
C ASN A 249 -7.20 17.81 -4.42
N ILE A 250 -6.53 18.42 -5.41
CA ILE A 250 -5.18 18.98 -5.29
C ILE A 250 -5.34 20.48 -5.09
N ASP A 251 -4.62 21.06 -4.13
CA ASP A 251 -4.49 22.51 -4.05
C ASP A 251 -3.54 22.98 -5.15
N LYS A 252 -3.96 23.98 -5.93
CA LYS A 252 -3.32 24.35 -7.20
C LYS A 252 -2.61 25.69 -7.09
N GLY A 253 -1.49 25.78 -7.79
CA GLY A 253 -0.81 27.05 -8.00
C GLY A 253 -1.55 27.94 -9.01
N PHE A 254 -1.13 29.19 -9.10
CA PHE A 254 -1.64 30.15 -10.09
C PHE A 254 -0.52 31.06 -10.60
N PHE A 255 0.00 30.78 -11.80
CA PHE A 255 1.17 31.45 -12.39
C PHE A 255 2.42 31.48 -11.48
N GLY A 256 2.64 30.41 -10.72
CA GLY A 256 3.76 30.29 -9.80
C GLY A 256 3.58 29.11 -8.82
N PRO A 257 4.66 28.68 -8.15
CA PRO A 257 4.61 27.58 -7.20
C PRO A 257 3.81 28.01 -5.95
N ALA A 258 2.59 27.50 -5.88
CA ALA A 258 1.69 27.58 -4.73
C ALA A 258 0.83 26.31 -4.74
N GLY A 259 0.19 25.98 -3.61
CA GLY A 259 -0.56 24.74 -3.48
C GLY A 259 0.34 23.52 -3.31
N ASP A 260 -0.16 22.35 -3.69
CA ASP A 260 0.52 21.08 -3.45
C ASP A 260 1.74 20.90 -4.35
N ILE A 261 2.84 20.43 -3.75
CA ILE A 261 4.11 20.19 -4.45
C ILE A 261 4.47 18.71 -4.41
N PHE A 262 4.69 18.14 -5.58
CA PHE A 262 5.12 16.76 -5.80
C PHE A 262 6.63 16.74 -6.00
N TYR A 263 7.32 16.13 -5.04
CA TYR A 263 8.76 15.89 -5.06
C TYR A 263 9.00 14.48 -5.61
N VAL A 264 9.45 14.45 -6.86
CA VAL A 264 9.74 13.23 -7.61
C VAL A 264 11.26 13.03 -7.62
N SER A 265 11.73 11.93 -7.04
CA SER A 265 13.17 11.65 -6.97
C SER A 265 13.81 11.70 -8.35
N ASN A 266 14.93 12.41 -8.46
CA ASN A 266 15.68 12.54 -9.72
C ASN A 266 16.74 11.43 -9.89
N GLY A 267 16.83 10.47 -8.97
CA GLY A 267 17.81 9.38 -8.98
C GLY A 267 19.24 9.80 -8.64
N ALA A 268 19.49 11.07 -8.34
CA ALA A 268 20.80 11.62 -7.98
C ALA A 268 20.84 12.17 -6.54
N GLY A 269 19.98 11.64 -5.66
CA GLY A 269 19.87 12.08 -4.26
C GLY A 269 19.07 13.37 -4.04
N GLY A 270 18.42 13.89 -5.09
CA GLY A 270 17.56 15.08 -5.01
C GLY A 270 16.18 14.84 -5.61
N PHE A 271 15.43 15.94 -5.79
CA PHE A 271 14.07 15.92 -6.31
C PHE A 271 13.89 16.91 -7.45
N ASN A 272 13.13 16.47 -8.46
CA ASN A 272 12.41 17.39 -9.32
C ASN A 272 11.08 17.73 -8.64
N GLN A 273 10.68 18.99 -8.71
CA GLN A 273 9.49 19.51 -8.04
C GLN A 273 8.46 19.92 -9.08
N TYR A 274 7.24 19.44 -8.89
CA TYR A 274 6.12 19.70 -9.79
C TYR A 274 4.89 20.13 -9.01
N TYR A 275 4.09 21.00 -9.61
CA TYR A 275 2.78 21.39 -9.10
C TYR A 275 1.82 21.55 -10.27
N TYR A 276 0.52 21.59 -10.00
CA TYR A 276 -0.46 21.91 -11.03
C TYR A 276 -0.77 23.41 -11.01
N ASP A 277 -0.54 24.09 -12.13
CA ASP A 277 -0.80 25.52 -12.30
C ASP A 277 -2.17 25.72 -12.95
N ASP A 278 -3.14 26.23 -12.20
CA ASP A 278 -4.50 26.50 -12.67
C ASP A 278 -4.55 27.69 -13.65
N GLY A 279 -3.60 28.63 -13.55
CA GLY A 279 -3.47 29.75 -14.48
C GLY A 279 -3.07 29.30 -15.90
N GLN A 280 -2.31 28.22 -16.00
CA GLN A 280 -1.90 27.60 -17.26
C GLN A 280 -2.74 26.35 -17.62
N ALA A 281 -3.55 25.85 -16.68
CA ALA A 281 -4.25 24.58 -16.76
C ALA A 281 -3.33 23.39 -17.10
N SER A 282 -2.13 23.38 -16.52
CA SER A 282 -1.09 22.38 -16.80
C SER A 282 -0.22 22.08 -15.59
N TRP A 283 0.39 20.90 -15.57
CA TRP A 283 1.52 20.65 -14.68
C TRP A 283 2.70 21.55 -15.04
N ALA A 284 3.39 22.06 -14.03
CA ALA A 284 4.58 22.88 -14.18
C ALA A 284 5.71 22.38 -13.26
N ASP A 285 6.95 22.68 -13.64
CA ASP A 285 8.08 22.60 -12.72
C ASP A 285 8.04 23.76 -11.71
N ILE A 286 8.87 23.69 -10.67
CA ILE A 286 8.94 24.73 -9.62
C ILE A 286 9.27 26.14 -10.15
N ASN A 287 9.82 26.27 -11.36
CA ASN A 287 10.13 27.55 -12.00
C ASN A 287 8.97 28.04 -12.89
N ALA A 288 7.78 27.44 -12.79
CA ALA A 288 6.58 27.75 -13.55
C ALA A 288 6.67 27.45 -15.06
N ASN A 289 7.62 26.60 -15.48
CA ASN A 289 7.63 26.11 -16.85
C ASN A 289 6.62 24.97 -16.99
N PRO A 290 5.67 25.04 -17.94
CA PRO A 290 4.78 23.93 -18.19
C PRO A 290 5.56 22.70 -18.67
N VAL A 291 5.17 21.53 -18.17
CA VAL A 291 5.82 20.25 -18.44
C VAL A 291 4.83 19.23 -18.98
N ASP A 292 5.31 18.29 -19.80
CA ASP A 292 4.52 17.15 -20.22
C ASP A 292 4.52 16.08 -19.12
N ALA A 293 3.50 16.13 -18.26
CA ALA A 293 3.32 15.18 -17.16
C ALA A 293 3.12 13.71 -17.60
N THR A 294 2.89 13.45 -18.90
CA THR A 294 2.85 12.08 -19.42
C THR A 294 4.25 11.47 -19.58
N THR A 295 5.29 12.30 -19.56
CA THR A 295 6.70 11.85 -19.65
C THR A 295 7.41 11.75 -18.30
N ILE A 296 6.77 12.27 -17.24
CA ILE A 296 7.33 12.27 -15.88
C ILE A 296 6.94 10.95 -15.21
N SER A 297 7.81 9.95 -15.29
CA SER A 297 7.63 8.67 -14.60
C SER A 297 7.68 8.83 -13.09
N LEU A 298 6.80 8.14 -12.37
CA LEU A 298 6.84 8.11 -10.91
C LEU A 298 7.81 7.03 -10.40
N PRO A 299 8.79 7.37 -9.54
CA PRO A 299 9.63 6.41 -8.83
C PRO A 299 8.81 5.65 -7.77
N SER A 300 9.44 4.74 -7.04
CA SER A 300 8.74 3.94 -6.04
C SER A 300 8.22 4.77 -4.86
N GLY A 301 8.94 5.81 -4.43
CA GLY A 301 8.48 6.77 -3.42
C GLY A 301 8.36 8.19 -3.96
N VAL A 302 7.28 8.88 -3.60
CA VAL A 302 7.00 10.28 -3.95
C VAL A 302 6.68 11.04 -2.66
N VAL A 303 7.26 12.23 -2.49
CA VAL A 303 6.91 13.10 -1.37
C VAL A 303 5.95 14.17 -1.87
N ILE A 304 4.85 14.38 -1.16
CA ILE A 304 3.83 15.37 -1.49
C ILE A 304 3.73 16.35 -0.33
N TYR A 305 4.12 17.59 -0.57
CA TYR A 305 3.77 18.68 0.34
C TYR A 305 2.31 19.07 0.03
N ASN A 306 1.43 18.88 1.01
CA ASN A 306 0.02 19.27 0.92
C ASN A 306 -0.12 20.66 1.57
N ASP A 307 -0.32 21.69 0.76
CA ASP A 307 -0.49 23.08 1.24
C ASP A 307 -1.94 23.37 1.65
N GLY A 308 -2.84 22.43 1.38
CA GLY A 308 -4.25 22.52 1.70
C GLY A 308 -4.66 21.88 3.03
N ALA A 309 -5.98 21.67 3.15
CA ALA A 309 -6.56 20.88 4.22
C ALA A 309 -6.20 19.38 4.05
N ALA A 310 -6.43 18.59 5.10
CA ALA A 310 -6.26 17.15 5.00
C ALA A 310 -7.20 16.59 3.92
N ALA A 311 -6.68 15.74 3.04
CA ALA A 311 -7.40 15.28 1.85
C ALA A 311 -7.09 13.82 1.54
N ASN A 312 -8.00 13.15 0.84
CA ASN A 312 -7.75 11.83 0.26
C ASN A 312 -7.38 12.02 -1.21
N LEU A 313 -6.08 11.99 -1.49
CA LEU A 313 -5.58 12.10 -2.86
C LEU A 313 -5.57 10.73 -3.53
N VAL A 314 -6.35 10.56 -4.59
CA VAL A 314 -6.47 9.27 -5.29
C VAL A 314 -5.46 9.17 -6.42
N ALA A 315 -4.53 8.22 -6.33
CA ALA A 315 -3.68 7.83 -7.45
C ALA A 315 -4.32 6.69 -8.24
N SER A 316 -4.56 6.94 -9.52
CA SER A 316 -5.12 5.96 -10.45
C SER A 316 -4.09 4.90 -10.82
N ALA A 317 -4.54 3.66 -10.99
CA ALA A 317 -3.72 2.61 -11.57
C ALA A 317 -3.44 2.91 -13.07
N PRO A 318 -2.27 2.55 -13.60
CA PRO A 318 -1.99 2.67 -15.03
C PRO A 318 -3.07 1.97 -15.86
N ALA A 319 -3.51 2.60 -16.95
CA ALA A 319 -4.59 2.06 -17.78
C ALA A 319 -4.27 0.66 -18.35
N SER A 320 -2.99 0.33 -18.55
CA SER A 320 -2.55 -1.00 -18.99
C SER A 320 -2.83 -2.12 -17.98
N TYR A 321 -3.18 -1.80 -16.73
CA TYR A 321 -3.43 -2.79 -15.68
C TYR A 321 -4.86 -3.32 -15.73
N SER A 322 -5.77 -2.70 -16.50
CA SER A 322 -7.16 -3.17 -16.62
C SER A 322 -7.30 -4.52 -17.33
N SER A 323 -6.23 -5.01 -17.97
CA SER A 323 -6.17 -6.29 -18.66
C SER A 323 -5.35 -7.36 -17.93
N LEU A 324 -4.95 -7.10 -16.69
CA LEU A 324 -4.16 -8.01 -15.85
C LEU A 324 -5.04 -8.84 -14.91
#